data_AF-A0A2K5LJ55-F1
#
_entry.id   AF-A0A2K5LJ55-F1
#
_cell.length_a   1.000
_cell.length_b   1.000
_cell.length_c   1.000
_cell.angle_alpha   90.00
_cell.angle_beta   90.00
_cell.angle_gamma   90.00
#
_symmetry.space_group_name_H-M   'P 1'
#
loop_
_entity.id
_entity.type
_entity.pdbx_description
1 polymer ?
#
loop_
_entity_poly.entity_id
_entity_poly.type
_entity_poly.pdbx_seq_one_letter_code
_entity_poly.pdbx_strand_id
1 'polypeptide(L)'
;MNQRGARVPSPILIISYETFRLHVGVLQKGSVGLVICDEGHRLKNSENQTYQALDSLNTSRRVLISGTPIQNDLLEYFSLVHFVNSGILGTAHEFKKHFELPILKGRDAAASEADRKLGEERLRELTSIVNRCLIRRTSDILSKYLPVKIEQVVCCRLTPLQTELYKRFLRQAKPAEELREGKMSVSSLSSITSLKKLCNHPALIHDKCVEEEDGFVGALDLFPPGYSSKALEPQLSGKMLVLDYILAVTRSCSSDKVVLVSNYTQTLDLFEKLCRARRYLYVRLDGTMSIKKRAKVVERFNSPSSPDFVFMLSSKAGGCGLNLIGANRLVMFDPDWNPANDEQAMARVWRDGQKKTCYIYRLLSAGTIEEKIFQRQSHKKALSSCVVDEEQDVERHFSLGELKELFILDEASLSDTHDRLHCRRCVNSRQIRPPPDGSDCTSDLAQWNHCTDKRGLQDEVLQAAWDAASTAITFVFHQRSHEEQRGLR
;
A
#
# COMPACT_ATOMS: atom_id res chain seq x y z
N MET A 1 -20.55 16.98 -49.02
CA MET A 1 -19.63 18.01 -48.51
C MET A 1 -18.65 17.36 -47.54
N ASN A 2 -17.42 17.11 -47.97
CA ASN A 2 -16.35 16.54 -47.13
C ASN A 2 -15.80 17.63 -46.20
N GLN A 3 -16.37 17.78 -45.00
CA GLN A 3 -15.70 18.53 -43.92
C GLN A 3 -14.62 17.63 -43.31
N ARG A 4 -13.45 17.55 -43.96
CA ARG A 4 -12.22 17.20 -43.24
C ARG A 4 -11.85 18.44 -42.43
N GLY A 5 -12.32 18.50 -41.18
CA GLY A 5 -11.89 19.51 -40.22
C GLY A 5 -10.36 19.56 -40.16
N ALA A 6 -9.80 20.74 -39.95
CA ALA A 6 -8.36 20.95 -39.81
C ALA A 6 -7.80 19.93 -38.81
N ARG A 7 -6.79 19.14 -39.22
CA ARG A 7 -6.13 18.19 -38.32
C ARG A 7 -5.59 18.98 -37.13
N VAL A 8 -6.16 18.73 -35.94
CA VAL A 8 -5.64 19.28 -34.69
C VAL A 8 -4.30 18.59 -34.43
N PRO A 9 -3.18 19.32 -34.41
CA PRO A 9 -1.85 18.70 -34.28
C PRO A 9 -1.62 18.08 -32.90
N SER A 10 -2.34 18.54 -31.87
CA SER A 10 -2.26 18.02 -30.50
C SER A 10 -3.66 17.82 -29.93
N PRO A 11 -4.34 16.71 -30.29
CA PRO A 11 -5.72 16.46 -29.90
C PRO A 11 -5.86 15.92 -28.46
N ILE A 12 -4.74 15.57 -27.80
CA ILE A 12 -4.72 14.97 -26.47
C ILE A 12 -3.93 15.89 -25.54
N LEU A 13 -4.58 16.31 -24.45
CA LEU A 13 -3.96 17.04 -23.35
C LEU A 13 -3.85 16.12 -22.14
N ILE A 14 -2.65 16.03 -21.57
CA ILE A 14 -2.39 15.36 -20.28
C ILE A 14 -1.97 16.45 -19.30
N ILE A 15 -2.72 16.58 -18.21
CA ILE A 15 -2.54 17.64 -17.21
C ILE A 15 -2.75 17.05 -15.81
N SER A 16 -1.98 17.48 -14.83
CA SER A 16 -2.20 17.10 -13.43
C SER A 16 -3.43 17.80 -12.86
N TYR A 17 -4.05 17.25 -11.81
CA TYR A 17 -5.18 17.89 -11.14
C TYR A 17 -4.84 19.28 -10.61
N GLU A 18 -3.62 19.46 -10.11
CA GLU A 18 -3.13 20.73 -9.56
C GLU A 18 -3.00 21.78 -10.66
N THR A 19 -2.35 21.46 -11.79
CA THR A 19 -2.21 22.39 -12.91
C THR A 19 -3.56 22.65 -13.59
N PHE A 20 -4.42 21.64 -13.69
CA PHE A 20 -5.77 21.79 -14.22
C PHE A 20 -6.58 22.82 -13.42
N ARG A 21 -6.58 22.71 -12.09
CA ARG A 21 -7.28 23.66 -11.20
C ARG A 21 -6.84 25.10 -11.42
N LEU A 22 -5.54 25.33 -11.60
CA LEU A 22 -4.99 26.67 -11.81
C LEU A 22 -5.37 27.27 -13.18
N HIS A 23 -5.70 26.44 -14.17
CA HIS A 23 -5.90 26.87 -15.56
C HIS A 23 -7.28 26.50 -16.14
N VAL A 24 -8.24 26.10 -15.30
CA VAL A 24 -9.58 25.68 -15.74
C VAL A 24 -10.29 26.73 -16.61
N GLY A 25 -10.11 28.02 -16.31
CA GLY A 25 -10.71 29.12 -17.07
C GLY A 25 -10.27 29.20 -18.54
N VAL A 26 -9.13 28.59 -18.90
CA VAL A 26 -8.72 28.47 -20.31
C VAL A 26 -9.52 27.36 -21.00
N LEU A 27 -9.70 26.23 -20.32
CA LEU A 27 -10.36 25.05 -20.86
C LEU A 27 -11.89 25.22 -20.94
N GLN A 28 -12.49 26.00 -20.04
CA GLN A 28 -13.92 26.34 -20.07
C GLN A 28 -14.34 27.11 -21.33
N LYS A 29 -13.43 27.89 -21.93
CA LYS A 29 -13.72 28.64 -23.17
C LYS A 29 -13.83 27.74 -24.40
N GLY A 30 -13.29 26.52 -24.32
CA GLY A 30 -13.33 25.54 -25.38
C GLY A 30 -14.36 24.44 -25.15
N SER A 31 -14.55 23.60 -26.16
CA SER A 31 -15.32 22.36 -26.03
C SER A 31 -14.37 21.17 -25.90
N VAL A 32 -14.51 20.36 -24.84
CA VAL A 32 -13.74 19.13 -24.64
C VAL A 32 -14.65 17.94 -24.87
N GLY A 33 -14.32 17.05 -25.81
CA GLY A 33 -15.22 15.93 -26.15
C GLY A 33 -15.24 14.79 -25.12
N LEU A 34 -14.14 14.58 -24.40
CA LEU A 34 -13.96 13.49 -23.43
C LEU A 34 -13.01 13.94 -22.32
N VAL A 35 -13.40 13.67 -21.07
CA VAL A 35 -12.53 13.82 -19.90
C VAL A 35 -12.29 12.44 -19.30
N ILE A 36 -11.01 12.13 -19.05
CA ILE A 36 -10.59 10.91 -18.34
C ILE A 36 -9.92 11.35 -17.04
N CYS A 37 -10.55 11.05 -15.92
CA CYS A 37 -10.03 11.31 -14.58
C CYS A 37 -9.36 10.05 -14.05
N ASP A 38 -8.02 10.05 -14.02
CA ASP A 38 -7.25 8.97 -13.41
C ASP A 38 -7.14 9.16 -11.89
N GLU A 39 -7.03 8.07 -11.13
CA GLU A 39 -7.10 8.07 -9.66
C GLU A 39 -8.32 8.85 -9.13
N GLY A 40 -9.48 8.58 -9.71
CA GLY A 40 -10.74 9.29 -9.47
C GLY A 40 -11.24 9.21 -8.03
N HIS A 41 -10.68 8.34 -7.19
CA HIS A 41 -10.86 8.42 -5.73
C HIS A 41 -10.36 9.76 -5.14
N ARG A 42 -9.63 10.61 -5.88
CA ARG A 42 -9.34 11.99 -5.47
C ARG A 42 -10.56 12.92 -5.55
N LEU A 43 -11.64 12.51 -6.24
CA LEU A 43 -12.86 13.29 -6.50
C LEU A 43 -14.03 12.90 -5.57
N LYS A 44 -13.71 12.42 -4.37
CA LYS A 44 -14.67 11.94 -3.36
C LYS A 44 -15.73 12.95 -2.96
N ASN A 45 -15.34 14.20 -2.75
CA ASN A 45 -16.24 15.26 -2.29
C ASN A 45 -16.61 16.19 -3.46
N SER A 46 -17.91 16.34 -3.73
CA SER A 46 -18.44 17.26 -4.75
C SER A 46 -18.16 18.75 -4.44
N GLU A 47 -17.90 19.09 -3.18
CA GLU A 47 -17.47 20.43 -2.75
C GLU A 47 -15.98 20.69 -3.00
N ASN A 48 -15.21 19.66 -3.37
CA ASN A 48 -13.80 19.83 -3.70
C ASN A 48 -13.66 20.76 -4.91
N GLN A 49 -12.78 21.76 -4.82
CA GLN A 49 -12.45 22.68 -5.92
C GLN A 49 -12.10 21.94 -7.22
N THR A 50 -11.47 20.76 -7.10
CA THR A 50 -11.12 19.92 -8.24
C THR A 50 -12.37 19.37 -8.94
N TYR A 51 -13.35 18.92 -8.16
CA TYR A 51 -14.62 18.43 -8.65
C TYR A 51 -15.38 19.54 -9.37
N GLN A 52 -15.55 20.69 -8.72
CA GLN A 52 -16.25 21.84 -9.30
C GLN A 52 -15.57 22.35 -10.58
N ALA A 53 -14.24 22.39 -10.60
CA ALA A 53 -13.49 22.76 -11.79
C ALA A 53 -13.72 21.77 -12.95
N LEU A 54 -13.71 20.46 -12.69
CA LEU A 54 -13.99 19.46 -13.71
C LEU A 54 -15.44 19.49 -14.17
N ASP A 55 -16.37 19.72 -13.25
CA ASP A 55 -17.80 19.74 -13.55
C ASP A 55 -18.19 20.95 -14.41
N SER A 56 -17.51 22.08 -14.22
CA SER A 56 -17.67 23.28 -15.01
C SER A 56 -17.20 23.17 -16.47
N LEU A 57 -16.51 22.08 -16.84
CA LEU A 57 -16.09 21.86 -18.22
C LEU A 57 -17.28 21.48 -19.09
N ASN A 58 -17.36 22.09 -20.26
CA ASN A 58 -18.29 21.68 -21.31
C ASN A 58 -17.79 20.38 -21.98
N THR A 59 -18.14 19.23 -21.37
CA THR A 59 -17.80 17.89 -21.86
C THR A 59 -19.00 16.96 -21.90
N SER A 60 -19.16 16.23 -23.00
CA SER A 60 -20.25 15.27 -23.18
C SER A 60 -19.96 13.88 -22.60
N ARG A 61 -18.68 13.52 -22.44
CA ARG A 61 -18.27 12.18 -22.03
C ARG A 61 -17.25 12.27 -20.90
N ARG A 62 -17.48 11.48 -19.85
CA ARG A 62 -16.63 11.43 -18.67
C ARG A 62 -16.32 9.98 -18.34
N VAL A 63 -15.04 9.68 -18.15
CA VAL A 63 -14.57 8.36 -17.71
C VAL A 63 -13.76 8.57 -16.45
N LEU A 64 -14.10 7.84 -15.40
CA LEU A 64 -13.41 7.89 -14.12
C LEU A 64 -12.74 6.54 -13.87
N ILE A 65 -11.44 6.58 -13.60
CA ILE A 65 -10.62 5.39 -13.34
C ILE A 65 -10.17 5.46 -11.89
N SER A 66 -10.39 4.40 -11.11
CA SER A 66 -9.89 4.30 -9.75
C SER A 66 -9.33 2.91 -9.49
N GLY A 67 -8.15 2.83 -8.88
CA GLY A 67 -7.59 1.57 -8.39
C GLY A 67 -8.24 1.08 -7.09
N THR A 68 -8.69 2.02 -6.24
CA THR A 68 -9.40 1.70 -5.00
C THR A 68 -10.87 1.36 -5.25
N PRO A 69 -11.43 0.38 -4.51
CA PRO A 69 -12.87 0.20 -4.45
C PRO A 69 -13.52 1.48 -3.93
N ILE A 70 -14.42 2.06 -4.73
CA ILE A 70 -15.17 3.27 -4.41
C ILE A 70 -16.40 2.89 -3.56
N GLN A 71 -16.20 2.26 -2.40
CA GLN A 71 -17.30 1.60 -1.66
C GLN A 71 -17.41 2.04 -0.19
N ASN A 72 -16.59 3.01 0.20
CA ASN A 72 -16.33 3.35 1.60
C ASN A 72 -17.38 4.34 2.15
N ASP A 73 -17.85 5.28 1.33
CA ASP A 73 -18.93 6.23 1.67
C ASP A 73 -19.95 6.31 0.52
N LEU A 74 -21.24 6.13 0.82
CA LEU A 74 -22.31 6.21 -0.17
C LEU A 74 -22.44 7.60 -0.80
N LEU A 75 -22.05 8.67 -0.09
CA LEU A 75 -22.02 10.03 -0.63
C LEU A 75 -20.83 10.28 -1.56
N GLU A 76 -19.68 9.69 -1.25
CA GLU A 76 -18.55 9.68 -2.18
C GLU A 76 -18.93 8.93 -3.45
N TYR A 77 -19.58 7.78 -3.29
CA TYR A 77 -20.08 6.98 -4.41
C TYR A 77 -21.10 7.76 -5.24
N PHE A 78 -22.05 8.44 -4.60
CA PHE A 78 -22.98 9.34 -5.28
C PHE A 78 -22.24 10.42 -6.06
N SER A 79 -21.29 11.11 -5.43
CA SER A 79 -20.52 12.19 -6.07
C SER A 79 -19.80 11.69 -7.32
N LEU A 80 -19.19 10.50 -7.26
CA LEU A 80 -18.45 9.93 -8.38
C LEU A 80 -19.37 9.43 -9.51
N VAL A 81 -20.49 8.80 -9.17
CA VAL A 81 -21.48 8.36 -10.17
C VAL A 81 -22.16 9.56 -10.81
N HIS A 82 -22.53 10.57 -10.02
CA HIS A 82 -23.13 11.82 -10.49
C HIS A 82 -22.16 12.58 -11.40
N PHE A 83 -20.88 12.60 -11.09
CA PHE A 83 -19.86 13.19 -11.96
C PHE A 83 -19.81 12.54 -13.34
N VAL A 84 -19.89 11.21 -13.41
CA VAL A 84 -19.82 10.44 -14.66
C VAL A 84 -21.15 10.53 -15.44
N ASN A 85 -22.27 10.40 -14.74
CA ASN A 85 -23.61 10.39 -15.33
C ASN A 85 -24.57 11.19 -14.44
N SER A 86 -24.62 12.49 -14.67
CA SER A 86 -25.47 13.42 -13.94
C SER A 86 -26.95 13.05 -14.13
N GLY A 87 -27.64 12.81 -13.02
CA GLY A 87 -29.09 12.53 -13.00
C GLY A 87 -29.48 11.06 -12.88
N ILE A 88 -28.57 10.09 -13.05
CA ILE A 88 -28.93 8.66 -12.93
C ILE A 88 -29.37 8.25 -11.51
N LEU A 89 -28.89 8.97 -10.49
CA LEU A 89 -29.24 8.78 -9.07
C LEU A 89 -30.13 9.90 -8.50
N GLY A 90 -30.62 10.81 -9.36
CA GLY A 90 -31.35 12.01 -8.94
C GLY A 90 -30.44 13.05 -8.26
N THR A 91 -31.07 13.90 -7.45
CA THR A 91 -30.39 14.91 -6.62
C THR A 91 -29.75 14.28 -5.39
N ALA A 92 -28.78 14.98 -4.77
CA ALA A 92 -28.15 14.51 -3.54
C ALA A 92 -29.16 14.28 -2.39
N HIS A 93 -30.22 15.08 -2.33
CA HIS A 93 -31.28 14.94 -1.33
C HIS A 93 -32.14 13.69 -1.57
N GLU A 94 -32.53 13.44 -2.82
CA GLU A 94 -33.26 12.24 -3.20
C GLU A 94 -32.43 10.98 -2.95
N PHE A 95 -31.15 11.01 -3.31
CA PHE A 95 -30.22 9.92 -3.05
C PHE A 95 -30.12 9.61 -1.55
N LYS A 96 -29.92 10.65 -0.72
CA LYS A 96 -29.87 10.53 0.74
C LYS A 96 -31.11 9.84 1.30
N LYS A 97 -32.28 10.30 0.89
CA LYS A 97 -33.58 9.81 1.39
C LYS A 97 -33.89 8.40 0.91
N HIS A 98 -33.57 8.09 -0.35
CA HIS A 98 -34.00 6.86 -1.01
C HIS A 98 -33.00 5.71 -0.84
N PHE A 99 -31.71 6.00 -0.78
CA PHE A 99 -30.64 4.99 -0.70
C PHE A 99 -29.87 5.08 0.63
N GLU A 100 -29.21 6.20 0.91
CA GLU A 100 -28.26 6.29 2.02
C GLU A 100 -28.89 6.02 3.40
N LEU A 101 -29.94 6.76 3.77
CA LEU A 101 -30.57 6.63 5.08
C LEU A 101 -31.18 5.23 5.30
N PRO A 102 -31.94 4.63 4.36
CA PRO A 102 -32.41 3.25 4.51
C PRO A 102 -31.30 2.21 4.61
N ILE A 103 -30.22 2.36 3.82
CA ILE A 103 -29.09 1.41 3.84
C ILE A 103 -28.35 1.48 5.17
N LEU A 104 -28.06 2.68 5.66
CA LEU A 104 -27.40 2.89 6.96
C LEU A 104 -28.28 2.38 8.10
N LYS A 105 -29.58 2.73 8.10
CA LYS A 105 -30.52 2.28 9.13
C LYS A 105 -30.70 0.77 9.15
N GLY A 106 -30.75 0.12 7.98
CA GLY A 106 -30.85 -1.33 7.88
C GLY A 106 -29.58 -2.08 8.33
N ARG A 107 -28.43 -1.40 8.39
CA ARG A 107 -27.15 -1.98 8.81
C ARG A 107 -26.83 -1.79 10.28
N ASP A 108 -27.61 -0.96 10.99
CA ASP A 108 -27.45 -0.77 12.42
C ASP A 108 -27.63 -2.11 13.17
N ALA A 109 -26.80 -2.37 14.18
CA ALA A 109 -26.88 -3.58 14.99
C ALA A 109 -28.25 -3.71 15.67
N ALA A 110 -28.86 -2.58 16.04
CA ALA A 110 -30.19 -2.48 16.63
C ALA A 110 -31.33 -2.38 15.60
N ALA A 111 -31.04 -2.51 14.30
CA ALA A 111 -32.04 -2.42 13.24
C ALA A 111 -33.11 -3.51 13.36
N SER A 112 -34.37 -3.13 13.15
CA SER A 112 -35.47 -4.08 13.03
C SER A 112 -35.29 -4.96 11.77
N GLU A 113 -35.91 -6.15 11.74
CA GLU A 113 -35.89 -6.99 10.52
C GLU A 113 -36.46 -6.25 9.30
N ALA A 114 -37.47 -5.39 9.50
CA ALA A 114 -38.04 -4.58 8.44
C ALA A 114 -37.04 -3.56 7.88
N ASP A 115 -36.28 -2.89 8.74
CA ASP A 115 -35.24 -1.94 8.34
C ASP A 115 -34.08 -2.65 7.62
N ARG A 116 -33.66 -3.83 8.11
CA ARG A 116 -32.62 -4.67 7.46
C ARG A 116 -33.02 -5.03 6.03
N LYS A 117 -34.24 -5.55 5.87
CA LYS A 117 -34.76 -5.94 4.56
C LYS A 117 -34.85 -4.75 3.60
N LEU A 118 -35.37 -3.61 4.07
CA LEU A 118 -35.44 -2.39 3.26
C LEU A 118 -34.04 -1.90 2.84
N GLY A 119 -33.07 -1.91 3.76
CA GLY A 119 -31.69 -1.52 3.47
C GLY A 119 -31.04 -2.41 2.40
N GLU A 120 -31.22 -3.73 2.49
CA GLU A 120 -30.72 -4.68 1.48
C GLU A 120 -31.40 -4.52 0.10
N GLU A 121 -32.70 -4.23 0.08
CA GLU A 121 -33.44 -3.96 -1.16
C GLU A 121 -32.90 -2.69 -1.84
N ARG A 122 -32.72 -1.59 -1.08
CA ARG A 122 -32.15 -0.34 -1.61
C ARG A 122 -30.71 -0.50 -2.07
N LEU A 123 -29.90 -1.28 -1.36
CA LEU A 123 -28.53 -1.57 -1.77
C LEU A 123 -28.48 -2.35 -3.10
N ARG A 124 -29.35 -3.35 -3.26
CA ARG A 124 -29.45 -4.11 -4.52
C ARG A 124 -29.91 -3.24 -5.68
N GLU A 125 -30.88 -2.37 -5.44
CA GLU A 125 -31.36 -1.40 -6.43
C GLU A 125 -30.22 -0.45 -6.87
N LEU A 126 -29.52 0.17 -5.91
CA LEU A 126 -28.37 1.04 -6.18
C LEU A 126 -27.29 0.32 -6.99
N THR A 127 -26.96 -0.91 -6.59
CA THR A 127 -25.95 -1.74 -7.27
C THR A 127 -26.36 -2.03 -8.72
N SER A 128 -27.64 -2.34 -8.96
CA SER A 128 -28.17 -2.59 -10.31
C SER A 128 -28.06 -1.37 -11.22
N ILE A 129 -28.34 -0.17 -10.68
CA ILE A 129 -28.22 1.10 -11.43
C ILE A 129 -26.76 1.36 -11.78
N VAL A 130 -25.86 1.28 -10.79
CA VAL A 130 -24.46 1.66 -10.99
C VAL A 130 -23.68 0.62 -11.80
N ASN A 131 -24.04 -0.67 -11.75
CA ASN A 131 -23.44 -1.70 -12.60
C ASN A 131 -23.64 -1.45 -14.11
N ARG A 132 -24.55 -0.54 -14.51
CA ARG A 132 -24.71 -0.13 -15.91
C ARG A 132 -23.60 0.81 -16.38
N CYS A 133 -22.94 1.53 -15.47
CA CYS A 133 -21.89 2.49 -15.78
C CYS A 133 -20.54 2.18 -15.10
N LEU A 134 -20.48 1.18 -14.23
CA LEU A 134 -19.26 0.75 -13.53
C LEU A 134 -18.77 -0.59 -14.07
N ILE A 135 -17.46 -0.68 -14.26
CA ILE A 135 -16.81 -1.91 -14.68
C ILE A 135 -15.64 -2.22 -13.74
N ARG A 136 -15.70 -3.36 -13.06
CA ARG A 136 -14.68 -3.81 -12.11
C ARG A 136 -14.26 -5.23 -12.44
N ARG A 137 -12.95 -5.44 -12.50
CA ARG A 137 -12.33 -6.77 -12.59
C ARG A 137 -11.23 -6.85 -11.55
N THR A 138 -11.09 -8.00 -10.93
CA THR A 138 -10.07 -8.31 -9.93
C THR A 138 -8.83 -8.91 -10.60
N SER A 139 -7.71 -8.95 -9.88
CA SER A 139 -6.41 -9.39 -10.43
C SER A 139 -6.30 -10.91 -10.60
N ASP A 140 -7.23 -11.68 -10.03
CA ASP A 140 -7.32 -13.14 -10.19
C ASP A 140 -7.42 -13.54 -11.66
N ILE A 141 -8.03 -12.73 -12.53
CA ILE A 141 -8.11 -13.03 -13.96
C ILE A 141 -6.74 -13.11 -14.64
N LEU A 142 -5.73 -12.43 -14.08
CA LEU A 142 -4.36 -12.42 -14.59
C LEU A 142 -3.67 -13.77 -14.37
N SER A 143 -4.12 -14.53 -13.36
CA SER A 143 -3.61 -15.88 -13.06
C SER A 143 -3.76 -16.85 -14.22
N LYS A 144 -4.66 -16.57 -15.17
CA LYS A 144 -4.93 -17.44 -16.32
C LYS A 144 -3.81 -17.42 -17.37
N TYR A 145 -2.93 -16.42 -17.35
CA TYR A 145 -1.90 -16.25 -18.38
C TYR A 145 -0.57 -15.69 -17.88
N LEU A 146 -0.53 -15.08 -16.69
CA LEU A 146 0.73 -14.66 -16.07
C LEU A 146 1.36 -15.83 -15.29
N PRO A 147 2.69 -15.85 -15.13
CA PRO A 147 3.37 -16.81 -14.25
C PRO A 147 2.85 -16.75 -12.81
N VAL A 148 3.17 -17.77 -12.02
CA VAL A 148 2.80 -17.80 -10.60
C VAL A 148 3.39 -16.59 -9.88
N LYS A 149 2.55 -15.91 -9.09
CA LYS A 149 2.96 -14.90 -8.11
C LYS A 149 2.88 -15.52 -6.72
N ILE A 150 3.92 -15.32 -5.92
CA ILE A 150 4.03 -15.69 -4.52
C ILE A 150 4.13 -14.40 -3.72
N GLU A 151 3.18 -14.16 -2.82
CA GLU A 151 3.19 -13.03 -1.90
C GLU A 151 3.53 -13.49 -0.49
N GLN A 152 4.41 -12.75 0.18
CA GLN A 152 4.99 -13.12 1.48
C GLN A 152 5.05 -11.87 2.37
N VAL A 153 4.29 -11.88 3.46
CA VAL A 153 4.37 -10.86 4.51
C VAL A 153 5.33 -11.37 5.56
N VAL A 154 6.46 -10.69 5.74
CA VAL A 154 7.59 -11.13 6.56
C VAL A 154 7.67 -10.25 7.80
N CYS A 155 7.30 -10.81 8.95
CA CYS A 155 7.43 -10.16 10.25
C CYS A 155 8.89 -10.27 10.71
N CYS A 156 9.51 -9.11 10.94
CA CYS A 156 10.91 -8.94 11.29
C CYS A 156 11.02 -8.41 12.73
N ARG A 157 11.69 -9.13 13.61
CA ARG A 157 11.99 -8.70 14.99
C ARG A 157 12.81 -7.41 14.98
N LEU A 158 12.47 -6.48 15.86
CA LEU A 158 13.33 -5.32 16.14
C LEU A 158 14.67 -5.78 16.72
N THR A 159 15.74 -5.07 16.37
CA THR A 159 17.05 -5.29 17.00
C THR A 159 17.04 -4.83 18.45
N PRO A 160 17.98 -5.30 19.30
CA PRO A 160 18.09 -4.82 20.67
C PRO A 160 18.19 -3.29 20.77
N LEU A 161 18.93 -2.66 19.85
CA LEU A 161 19.01 -1.20 19.73
C LEU A 161 17.65 -0.57 19.40
N GLN A 162 16.97 -1.09 18.38
CA GLN A 162 15.65 -0.58 17.98
C GLN A 162 14.65 -0.69 19.13
N THR A 163 14.62 -1.84 19.82
CA THR A 163 13.71 -2.08 20.94
C THR A 163 13.93 -1.08 22.07
N GLU A 164 15.18 -0.82 22.47
CA GLU A 164 15.46 0.12 23.56
C GLU A 164 15.16 1.57 23.15
N LEU A 165 15.50 1.96 21.93
CA LEU A 165 15.14 3.27 21.37
C LEU A 165 13.61 3.45 21.32
N TYR A 166 12.87 2.42 20.92
CA TYR A 166 11.41 2.46 20.82
C TYR A 166 10.79 2.62 22.20
N LYS A 167 11.23 1.83 23.19
CA LYS A 167 10.77 1.94 24.58
C LYS A 167 11.08 3.30 25.18
N ARG A 168 12.30 3.79 25.00
CA ARG A 168 12.72 5.10 25.52
C ARG A 168 11.88 6.23 24.90
N PHE A 169 11.66 6.19 23.60
CA PHE A 169 10.82 7.14 22.89
C PHE A 169 9.39 7.15 23.45
N LEU A 170 8.74 5.98 23.58
CA LEU A 170 7.40 5.90 24.13
C LEU A 170 7.29 6.41 25.58
N ARG A 171 8.31 6.16 26.41
CA ARG A 171 8.35 6.62 27.80
C ARG A 171 8.52 8.14 27.93
N GLN A 172 9.29 8.75 27.02
CA GLN A 172 9.58 10.18 27.04
C GLN A 172 8.50 11.00 26.35
N ALA A 173 8.20 10.70 25.08
CA ALA A 173 7.22 11.44 24.29
C ALA A 173 5.77 11.19 24.73
N LYS A 174 5.52 10.09 25.45
CA LYS A 174 4.19 9.68 25.98
C LYS A 174 3.02 9.94 25.01
N PRO A 175 3.12 9.55 23.73
CA PRO A 175 2.15 9.94 22.72
C PRO A 175 0.74 9.44 23.04
N ALA A 176 0.62 8.34 23.79
CA ALA A 176 -0.66 7.79 24.22
C ALA A 176 -1.41 8.65 25.26
N GLU A 177 -0.68 9.42 26.08
CA GLU A 177 -1.25 10.31 27.10
C GLU A 177 -1.71 11.65 26.51
N GLU A 178 -1.08 12.09 25.42
CA GLU A 178 -1.43 13.34 24.72
C GLU A 178 -2.75 13.25 23.95
N LEU A 179 -3.29 12.05 23.76
CA LEU A 179 -4.54 11.79 23.04
C LEU A 179 -5.82 12.06 23.86
N ARG A 180 -5.71 12.70 25.03
CA ARG A 180 -6.77 12.83 26.05
C ARG A 180 -8.10 13.44 25.56
N GLU A 181 -8.11 14.18 24.44
CA GLU A 181 -9.31 14.85 23.94
C GLU A 181 -9.94 14.21 22.68
N GLY A 182 -9.52 12.99 22.29
CA GLY A 182 -10.13 12.29 21.15
C GLY A 182 -9.78 12.87 19.78
N LYS A 183 -8.85 13.82 19.71
CA LYS A 183 -8.25 14.33 18.47
C LYS A 183 -6.79 13.95 18.43
N MET A 184 -6.33 13.48 17.27
CA MET A 184 -4.91 13.25 17.03
C MET A 184 -4.20 14.60 17.02
N SER A 185 -3.23 14.81 17.91
CA SER A 185 -2.46 16.05 17.95
C SER A 185 -1.38 16.05 16.86
N VAL A 186 -0.89 17.24 16.47
CA VAL A 186 0.28 17.38 15.59
C VAL A 186 1.50 16.61 16.15
N SER A 187 1.63 16.55 17.48
CA SER A 187 2.66 15.78 18.18
C SER A 187 2.50 14.26 17.96
N SER A 188 1.28 13.72 18.01
CA SER A 188 1.04 12.29 17.75
C SER A 188 1.43 11.87 16.32
N LEU A 189 1.17 12.71 15.32
CA LEU A 189 1.62 12.49 13.93
C LEU A 189 3.14 12.46 13.79
N SER A 190 3.82 13.37 14.50
CA SER A 190 5.28 13.40 14.53
C SER A 190 5.86 12.14 15.19
N SER A 191 5.21 11.66 16.26
CA SER A 191 5.56 10.42 16.97
C SER A 191 5.40 9.18 16.09
N ILE A 192 4.27 9.06 15.38
CA ILE A 192 4.05 8.01 14.37
C ILE A 192 5.17 8.03 13.33
N THR A 193 5.52 9.22 12.83
CA THR A 193 6.58 9.38 11.82
C THR A 193 7.94 8.93 12.35
N SER A 194 8.28 9.30 13.58
CA SER A 194 9.52 8.91 14.25
C SER A 194 9.60 7.39 14.47
N LEU A 195 8.51 6.76 14.93
CA LEU A 195 8.45 5.30 15.11
C LEU A 195 8.57 4.54 13.79
N LYS A 196 7.89 4.98 12.73
CA LYS A 196 8.05 4.38 11.38
C LYS A 196 9.49 4.50 10.87
N LYS A 197 10.14 5.64 11.09
CA LYS A 197 11.56 5.83 10.76
C LYS A 197 12.46 4.89 11.56
N LEU A 198 12.20 4.72 12.85
CA LEU A 198 12.94 3.80 13.72
C LEU A 198 12.79 2.34 13.28
N CYS A 199 11.58 1.89 12.93
CA CYS A 199 11.32 0.56 12.37
C CYS A 199 12.11 0.32 11.07
N ASN A 200 12.20 1.33 10.20
CA ASN A 200 13.02 1.27 9.00
C ASN A 200 14.51 1.13 9.32
N HIS A 201 15.08 2.09 10.07
CA HIS A 201 16.44 2.02 10.59
C HIS A 201 16.71 3.09 11.67
N PRO A 202 17.47 2.79 12.74
CA PRO A 202 17.94 3.80 13.71
C PRO A 202 18.68 5.00 13.10
N ALA A 203 19.22 4.87 11.88
CA ALA A 203 19.96 5.93 11.21
C ALA A 203 19.04 7.09 10.80
N LEU A 204 17.74 6.83 10.61
CA LEU A 204 16.74 7.82 10.20
C LEU A 204 16.27 8.72 11.36
N ILE A 205 16.58 8.34 12.60
CA ILE A 205 16.28 9.10 13.81
C ILE A 205 17.55 9.57 14.53
N HIS A 206 18.73 9.23 14.02
CA HIS A 206 20.00 9.59 14.65
C HIS A 206 20.16 11.10 14.84
N ASP A 207 19.82 11.91 13.84
CA ASP A 207 19.93 13.38 13.94
C ASP A 207 19.04 13.92 15.07
N LYS A 208 17.84 13.35 15.26
CA LYS A 208 16.95 13.68 16.38
C LYS A 208 17.53 13.30 17.74
N CYS A 209 18.33 12.23 17.80
CA CYS A 209 19.05 11.83 19.02
C CYS A 209 20.21 12.77 19.32
N VAL A 210 20.91 13.28 18.30
CA VAL A 210 22.00 14.26 18.46
C VAL A 210 21.45 15.61 18.92
N GLU A 211 20.32 16.03 18.37
CA GLU A 211 19.65 17.28 18.73
C GLU A 211 18.88 17.19 20.06
N GLU A 212 18.82 16.01 20.67
CA GLU A 212 18.03 15.72 21.87
C GLU A 212 16.58 16.21 21.75
N GLU A 213 15.98 16.02 20.56
CA GLU A 213 14.55 16.32 20.34
C GLU A 213 13.67 15.58 21.35
N ASP A 214 12.46 16.11 21.57
CA ASP A 214 11.49 15.48 22.46
C ASP A 214 11.24 14.00 22.10
N GLY A 215 11.31 13.14 23.11
CA GLY A 215 11.31 11.69 22.94
C GLY A 215 12.68 11.02 22.72
N PHE A 216 13.76 11.77 22.49
CA PHE A 216 15.09 11.23 22.18
C PHE A 216 16.20 11.67 23.12
N VAL A 217 15.88 12.29 24.26
CA VAL A 217 16.86 12.77 25.23
C VAL A 217 17.73 11.62 25.74
N GLY A 218 19.05 11.73 25.54
CA GLY A 218 20.06 10.70 25.84
C GLY A 218 19.93 9.39 25.07
N ALA A 219 19.14 9.35 23.99
CA ALA A 219 19.03 8.18 23.13
C ALA A 219 20.33 7.89 22.35
N LEU A 220 21.19 8.91 22.19
CA LEU A 220 22.49 8.77 21.53
C LEU A 220 23.40 7.74 22.23
N ASP A 221 23.32 7.64 23.55
CA ASP A 221 24.12 6.70 24.37
C ASP A 221 23.80 5.23 24.07
N LEU A 222 22.65 4.96 23.44
CA LEU A 222 22.24 3.61 23.06
C LEU A 222 22.94 3.14 21.78
N PHE A 223 23.41 4.05 20.94
CA PHE A 223 24.08 3.70 19.69
C PHE A 223 25.42 3.00 19.96
N PRO A 224 25.85 2.07 19.09
CA PRO A 224 27.10 1.35 19.28
C PRO A 224 28.30 2.32 19.27
N PRO A 225 29.36 2.02 20.03
CA PRO A 225 30.55 2.88 20.09
C PRO A 225 31.18 2.99 18.69
N GLY A 226 31.46 4.22 18.25
CA GLY A 226 32.00 4.49 16.92
C GLY A 226 30.98 4.47 15.78
N TYR A 227 29.67 4.47 16.09
CA TYR A 227 28.62 4.61 15.09
C TYR A 227 28.86 5.81 14.17
N SER A 228 28.62 5.62 12.87
CA SER A 228 28.73 6.69 11.88
C SER A 228 27.57 6.64 10.88
N SER A 229 26.94 7.79 10.66
CA SER A 229 25.89 7.94 9.64
C SER A 229 26.39 7.78 8.20
N LYS A 230 27.71 7.74 7.98
CA LYS A 230 28.33 7.56 6.65
C LYS A 230 28.20 6.12 6.14
N ALA A 231 28.44 5.13 6.99
CA ALA A 231 28.33 3.73 6.66
C ALA A 231 26.95 3.21 7.11
N LEU A 232 26.29 2.41 6.26
CA LEU A 232 25.09 1.72 6.67
C LEU A 232 25.47 0.41 7.37
N GLU A 233 24.89 0.16 8.52
CA GLU A 233 25.01 -1.09 9.28
C GLU A 233 23.67 -1.84 9.28
N PRO A 234 23.42 -2.75 8.31
CA PRO A 234 22.12 -3.43 8.17
C PRO A 234 21.67 -4.16 9.43
N GLN A 235 22.62 -4.68 10.21
CA GLN A 235 22.39 -5.39 11.47
C GLN A 235 21.75 -4.54 12.57
N LEU A 236 21.71 -3.21 12.43
CA LEU A 236 21.05 -2.32 13.39
C LEU A 236 19.52 -2.24 13.17
N SER A 237 19.00 -2.78 12.07
CA SER A 237 17.56 -2.88 11.81
C SER A 237 17.13 -4.27 11.38
N GLY A 238 16.09 -4.82 12.00
CA GLY A 238 15.60 -6.15 11.68
C GLY A 238 15.17 -6.28 10.22
N LYS A 239 14.42 -5.29 9.72
CA LYS A 239 13.99 -5.26 8.31
C LYS A 239 15.16 -5.04 7.35
N MET A 240 16.11 -4.16 7.70
CA MET A 240 17.26 -3.90 6.83
C MET A 240 18.19 -5.12 6.75
N LEU A 241 18.35 -5.86 7.86
CA LEU A 241 19.09 -7.10 7.90
C LEU A 241 18.44 -8.18 7.01
N VAL A 242 17.13 -8.37 7.12
CA VAL A 242 16.38 -9.30 6.26
C VAL A 242 16.48 -8.90 4.78
N LEU A 243 16.35 -7.61 4.47
CA LEU A 243 16.54 -7.09 3.11
C LEU A 243 17.93 -7.39 2.57
N ASP A 244 18.98 -7.15 3.36
CA ASP A 244 20.38 -7.40 2.97
C ASP A 244 20.59 -8.88 2.63
N TYR A 245 20.03 -9.80 3.43
CA TYR A 245 20.07 -11.22 3.13
C TYR A 245 19.24 -11.62 1.90
N ILE A 246 18.02 -11.10 1.73
CA ILE A 246 17.23 -11.36 0.52
C ILE A 246 18.02 -10.95 -0.73
N LEU A 247 18.64 -9.76 -0.72
CA LEU A 247 19.45 -9.28 -1.84
C LEU A 247 20.70 -10.14 -2.06
N ALA A 248 21.43 -10.48 -1.00
CA ALA A 248 22.63 -11.29 -1.08
C ALA A 248 22.34 -12.70 -1.64
N VAL A 249 21.34 -13.38 -1.09
CA VAL A 249 20.93 -14.72 -1.52
C VAL A 249 20.37 -14.68 -2.95
N THR A 250 19.54 -13.68 -3.29
CA THR A 250 19.05 -13.52 -4.67
C THR A 250 20.22 -13.39 -5.64
N ARG A 251 21.22 -12.57 -5.30
CA ARG A 251 22.38 -12.32 -6.15
C ARG A 251 23.30 -13.53 -6.30
N SER A 252 23.44 -14.36 -5.25
CA SER A 252 24.31 -15.54 -5.28
C SER A 252 23.63 -16.76 -5.92
N CYS A 253 22.32 -16.91 -5.76
CA CYS A 253 21.60 -18.12 -6.15
C CYS A 253 20.79 -17.97 -7.45
N SER A 254 20.63 -16.74 -7.96
CA SER A 254 19.82 -16.50 -9.16
C SER A 254 20.35 -15.35 -10.02
N SER A 255 19.80 -15.22 -11.22
CA SER A 255 19.98 -14.05 -12.10
C SER A 255 18.80 -13.08 -12.04
N ASP A 256 18.00 -13.17 -10.97
CA ASP A 256 16.81 -12.35 -10.78
C ASP A 256 17.20 -10.89 -10.49
N LYS A 257 16.39 -9.96 -10.97
CA LYS A 257 16.48 -8.54 -10.61
C LYS A 257 15.43 -8.22 -9.55
N VAL A 258 15.72 -7.24 -8.71
CA VAL A 258 14.90 -6.89 -7.55
C VAL A 258 14.40 -5.45 -7.66
N VAL A 259 13.11 -5.25 -7.38
CA VAL A 259 12.52 -3.92 -7.19
C VAL A 259 12.42 -3.62 -5.70
N LEU A 260 12.96 -2.49 -5.26
CA LEU A 260 12.83 -2.01 -3.88
C LEU A 260 11.86 -0.85 -3.82
N VAL A 261 10.85 -0.95 -2.96
CA VAL A 261 9.84 0.08 -2.76
C VAL A 261 9.85 0.54 -1.31
N SER A 262 9.86 1.86 -1.12
CA SER A 262 9.61 2.50 0.17
C SER A 262 8.73 3.73 -0.03
N ASN A 263 7.93 4.09 0.97
CA ASN A 263 7.17 5.33 0.98
C ASN A 263 8.05 6.57 1.25
N TYR A 264 9.28 6.37 1.74
CA TYR A 264 10.16 7.44 2.22
C TYR A 264 11.44 7.54 1.40
N THR A 265 11.74 8.76 0.90
CA THR A 265 12.98 9.03 0.15
C THR A 265 14.23 8.82 1.01
N GLN A 266 14.19 9.14 2.30
CA GLN A 266 15.31 8.91 3.22
C GLN A 266 15.65 7.42 3.37
N THR A 267 14.65 6.53 3.30
CA THR A 267 14.89 5.08 3.26
C THR A 267 15.53 4.65 1.94
N LEU A 268 15.13 5.23 0.81
CA LEU A 268 15.80 5.00 -0.47
C LEU A 268 17.27 5.43 -0.43
N ASP A 269 17.60 6.52 0.28
CA ASP A 269 18.99 6.93 0.49
C ASP A 269 19.80 5.86 1.26
N LEU A 270 19.17 5.15 2.22
CA LEU A 270 19.78 4.00 2.88
C LEU A 270 19.95 2.82 1.91
N PHE A 271 18.99 2.54 1.04
CA PHE A 271 19.15 1.50 0.02
C PHE A 271 20.32 1.79 -0.94
N GLU A 272 20.53 3.06 -1.30
CA GLU A 272 21.71 3.44 -2.08
C GLU A 272 23.02 3.16 -1.33
N LYS A 273 23.07 3.50 -0.03
CA LYS A 273 24.23 3.19 0.81
C LYS A 273 24.47 1.69 0.89
N LEU A 274 23.40 0.90 1.07
CA LEU A 274 23.47 -0.57 1.07
C LEU A 274 24.03 -1.10 -0.25
N CYS A 275 23.44 -0.68 -1.38
CA CYS A 275 23.86 -1.13 -2.70
C CYS A 275 25.31 -0.73 -3.00
N ARG A 276 25.75 0.48 -2.62
CA ARG A 276 27.16 0.91 -2.76
C ARG A 276 28.09 0.04 -1.92
N ALA A 277 27.75 -0.23 -0.66
CA ALA A 277 28.55 -1.07 0.23
C ALA A 277 28.66 -2.52 -0.27
N ARG A 278 27.56 -3.09 -0.79
CA ARG A 278 27.50 -4.45 -1.34
C ARG A 278 27.91 -4.56 -2.82
N ARG A 279 28.27 -3.43 -3.45
CA ARG A 279 28.66 -3.33 -4.88
C ARG A 279 27.57 -3.80 -5.85
N TYR A 280 26.30 -3.58 -5.50
CA TYR A 280 25.17 -3.81 -6.38
C TYR A 280 24.98 -2.63 -7.33
N LEU A 281 24.83 -2.91 -8.62
CA LEU A 281 24.40 -1.91 -9.59
C LEU A 281 22.90 -1.67 -9.44
N TYR A 282 22.52 -0.40 -9.38
CA TYR A 282 21.14 -0.02 -9.15
C TYR A 282 20.71 1.20 -9.95
N VAL A 283 19.38 1.35 -10.08
CA VAL A 283 18.72 2.52 -10.64
C VAL A 283 17.72 3.03 -9.61
N ARG A 284 17.69 4.34 -9.39
CA ARG A 284 16.70 5.01 -8.56
C ARG A 284 15.73 5.83 -9.40
N LEU A 285 14.44 5.67 -9.13
CA LEU A 285 13.37 6.49 -9.67
C LEU A 285 12.66 7.21 -8.52
N ASP A 286 12.82 8.53 -8.47
CA ASP A 286 12.05 9.41 -7.59
C ASP A 286 11.41 10.56 -8.38
N GLY A 287 10.68 11.42 -7.67
CA GLY A 287 9.93 12.53 -8.26
C GLY A 287 10.79 13.59 -8.97
N THR A 288 12.11 13.58 -8.79
CA THR A 288 13.02 14.58 -9.40
C THR A 288 13.40 14.22 -10.84
N MET A 289 13.15 12.97 -11.28
CA MET A 289 13.59 12.51 -12.59
C MET A 289 12.64 12.95 -13.72
N SER A 290 13.22 13.55 -14.78
CA SER A 290 12.46 13.97 -15.96
C SER A 290 11.81 12.78 -16.70
N ILE A 291 10.70 13.05 -17.39
CA ILE A 291 9.91 12.02 -18.11
C ILE A 291 10.76 11.25 -19.13
N LYS A 292 11.60 11.94 -19.91
CA LYS A 292 12.49 11.31 -20.90
C LYS A 292 13.52 10.37 -20.25
N LYS A 293 14.13 10.81 -19.14
CA LYS A 293 15.10 10.00 -18.39
C LYS A 293 14.41 8.79 -17.76
N ARG A 294 13.18 8.97 -17.26
CA ARG A 294 12.34 7.91 -16.70
C ARG A 294 12.10 6.76 -17.69
N ALA A 295 11.64 7.06 -18.90
CA ALA A 295 11.41 6.03 -19.91
C ALA A 295 12.69 5.22 -20.23
N LYS A 296 13.82 5.92 -20.41
CA LYS A 296 15.11 5.31 -20.74
C LYS A 296 15.63 4.39 -19.63
N VAL A 297 15.52 4.78 -18.36
CA VAL A 297 16.01 3.94 -17.26
C VAL A 297 15.15 2.69 -17.05
N VAL A 298 13.83 2.80 -17.29
CA VAL A 298 12.89 1.68 -17.21
C VAL A 298 13.15 0.68 -18.33
N GLU A 299 13.31 1.15 -19.56
CA GLU A 299 13.65 0.32 -20.72
C GLU A 299 14.98 -0.40 -20.51
N ARG A 300 16.01 0.34 -20.05
CA ARG A 300 17.30 -0.24 -19.69
C ARG A 300 17.14 -1.34 -18.65
N PHE A 301 16.44 -1.10 -17.55
CA PHE A 301 16.27 -2.09 -16.49
C PHE A 301 15.52 -3.34 -16.96
N ASN A 302 14.49 -3.16 -17.80
CA ASN A 302 13.72 -4.25 -18.38
C ASN A 302 14.50 -5.10 -19.39
N SER A 303 15.59 -4.56 -19.95
CA SER A 303 16.47 -5.34 -20.82
C SER A 303 17.16 -6.47 -20.04
N PRO A 304 17.09 -7.73 -20.51
CA PRO A 304 17.85 -8.85 -19.94
C PRO A 304 19.37 -8.62 -19.96
N SER A 305 19.87 -7.79 -20.89
CA SER A 305 21.30 -7.45 -20.98
C SER A 305 21.75 -6.35 -20.01
N SER A 306 20.82 -5.68 -19.32
CA SER A 306 21.20 -4.65 -18.35
C SER A 306 21.90 -5.28 -17.15
N PRO A 307 23.03 -4.71 -16.71
CA PRO A 307 23.77 -5.19 -15.55
C PRO A 307 23.15 -4.72 -14.22
N ASP A 308 22.10 -3.90 -14.28
CA ASP A 308 21.45 -3.33 -13.10
C ASP A 308 20.69 -4.44 -12.36
N PHE A 309 21.03 -4.64 -11.09
CA PHE A 309 20.46 -5.67 -10.23
C PHE A 309 19.23 -5.15 -9.47
N VAL A 310 19.30 -3.92 -8.96
CA VAL A 310 18.26 -3.30 -8.15
C VAL A 310 17.60 -2.12 -8.86
N PHE A 311 16.28 -2.07 -8.86
CA PHE A 311 15.53 -0.86 -9.20
C PHE A 311 14.77 -0.37 -7.97
N MET A 312 15.13 0.80 -7.45
CA MET A 312 14.47 1.38 -6.28
C MET A 312 13.56 2.53 -6.68
N LEU A 313 12.35 2.56 -6.14
CA LEU A 313 11.40 3.64 -6.35
C LEU A 313 10.63 3.99 -5.09
N SER A 314 10.16 5.23 -5.01
CA SER A 314 9.12 5.52 -4.02
C SER A 314 7.77 5.01 -4.53
N SER A 315 6.94 4.51 -3.62
CA SER A 315 5.57 4.02 -3.93
C SER A 315 4.78 5.02 -4.77
N LYS A 316 4.92 6.32 -4.47
CA LYS A 316 4.22 7.42 -5.14
C LYS A 316 4.91 7.94 -6.41
N ALA A 317 6.22 7.74 -6.59
CA ALA A 317 6.93 8.21 -7.78
C ALA A 317 6.69 7.33 -9.03
N GLY A 318 6.14 6.13 -8.83
CA GLY A 318 5.93 5.13 -9.89
C GLY A 318 5.02 5.58 -11.04
N GLY A 319 4.12 6.55 -10.85
CA GLY A 319 3.18 7.01 -11.87
C GLY A 319 2.26 5.91 -12.42
N CYS A 320 1.22 6.29 -13.16
CA CYS A 320 0.30 5.33 -13.76
C CYS A 320 1.02 4.57 -14.90
N GLY A 321 0.93 3.24 -14.91
CA GLY A 321 1.40 2.42 -16.04
C GLY A 321 2.90 2.01 -16.09
N LEU A 322 3.75 2.39 -15.12
CA LEU A 322 5.12 1.88 -15.04
C LEU A 322 5.16 0.34 -15.00
N ASN A 323 5.97 -0.25 -15.89
CA ASN A 323 6.12 -1.68 -16.05
C ASN A 323 7.58 -2.09 -15.79
N LEU A 324 7.83 -2.95 -14.79
CA LEU A 324 9.17 -3.37 -14.35
C LEU A 324 9.35 -4.90 -14.49
N ILE A 325 8.89 -5.47 -15.61
CA ILE A 325 8.94 -6.91 -15.92
C ILE A 325 10.36 -7.49 -16.06
N GLY A 326 11.40 -6.66 -16.12
CA GLY A 326 12.79 -7.14 -16.05
C GLY A 326 13.17 -7.71 -14.69
N ALA A 327 12.43 -7.33 -13.64
CA ALA A 327 12.51 -7.95 -12.33
C ALA A 327 11.41 -8.99 -12.16
N ASN A 328 11.64 -9.91 -11.23
CA ASN A 328 10.66 -10.89 -10.78
C ASN A 328 10.59 -10.97 -9.25
N ARG A 329 11.33 -10.12 -8.53
CA ARG A 329 11.27 -10.00 -7.08
C ARG A 329 11.00 -8.55 -6.70
N LEU A 330 10.07 -8.28 -5.80
CA LEU A 330 9.76 -6.95 -5.30
C LEU A 330 9.72 -6.95 -3.77
N VAL A 331 10.45 -6.03 -3.14
CA VAL A 331 10.39 -5.81 -1.69
C VAL A 331 9.66 -4.51 -1.40
N MET A 332 8.49 -4.61 -0.78
CA MET A 332 7.80 -3.53 -0.12
C MET A 332 8.35 -3.40 1.30
N PHE A 333 9.17 -2.37 1.53
CA PHE A 333 9.95 -2.26 2.76
C PHE A 333 9.19 -1.67 3.95
N ASP A 334 8.21 -0.81 3.68
CA ASP A 334 7.38 -0.19 4.71
C ASP A 334 5.92 -0.05 4.23
N PRO A 335 4.93 -0.26 5.11
CA PRO A 335 3.53 -0.16 4.74
C PRO A 335 3.04 1.29 4.68
N ASP A 336 2.20 1.59 3.68
CA ASP A 336 1.42 2.83 3.64
C ASP A 336 0.11 2.69 4.43
N TRP A 337 -0.51 3.79 4.86
CA TRP A 337 -1.82 3.71 5.52
C TRP A 337 -2.93 3.32 4.54
N ASN A 338 -2.80 3.70 3.26
CA ASN A 338 -3.73 3.34 2.22
C ASN A 338 -3.26 2.05 1.52
N PRO A 339 -3.98 0.92 1.66
CA PRO A 339 -3.59 -0.35 1.04
C PRO A 339 -3.44 -0.28 -0.49
N ALA A 340 -4.14 0.63 -1.15
CA ALA A 340 -4.08 0.75 -2.60
C ALA A 340 -2.74 1.27 -3.11
N ASN A 341 -2.06 2.11 -2.33
CA ASN A 341 -0.71 2.58 -2.67
C ASN A 341 0.26 1.39 -2.72
N ASP A 342 0.19 0.51 -1.72
CA ASP A 342 0.98 -0.72 -1.67
C ASP A 342 0.64 -1.64 -2.86
N GLU A 343 -0.65 -1.90 -3.10
CA GLU A 343 -1.11 -2.76 -4.22
C GLU A 343 -0.66 -2.25 -5.57
N GLN A 344 -0.77 -0.94 -5.80
CA GLN A 344 -0.38 -0.31 -7.06
C GLN A 344 1.12 -0.43 -7.30
N ALA A 345 1.94 -0.37 -6.25
CA ALA A 345 3.37 -0.55 -6.33
C ALA A 345 3.78 -2.03 -6.50
N MET A 346 3.11 -2.97 -5.81
CA MET A 346 3.33 -4.41 -5.98
C MET A 346 2.95 -4.89 -7.40
N ALA A 347 1.90 -4.31 -7.97
CA ALA A 347 1.43 -4.62 -9.32
C ALA A 347 2.37 -4.17 -10.44
N ARG A 348 3.60 -3.73 -10.18
CA ARG A 348 4.56 -3.25 -11.20
C ARG A 348 5.44 -4.34 -11.81
N VAL A 349 5.56 -5.47 -11.12
CA VAL A 349 6.42 -6.60 -11.51
C VAL A 349 5.61 -7.77 -12.08
N TRP A 350 4.44 -8.05 -11.50
CA TRP A 350 3.51 -9.07 -11.99
C TRP A 350 2.53 -8.45 -12.99
N ARG A 351 3.00 -8.28 -14.23
CA ARG A 351 2.27 -7.68 -15.36
C ARG A 351 2.50 -8.46 -16.65
N ASP A 352 1.72 -8.12 -17.67
CA ASP A 352 1.91 -8.64 -19.02
C ASP A 352 3.35 -8.44 -19.51
N GLY A 353 3.90 -9.49 -20.13
CA GLY A 353 5.31 -9.63 -20.50
C GLY A 353 6.20 -10.27 -19.43
N GLN A 354 5.71 -10.53 -18.21
CA GLN A 354 6.45 -11.30 -17.20
C GLN A 354 6.62 -12.76 -17.61
N LYS A 355 7.83 -13.30 -17.43
CA LYS A 355 8.19 -14.67 -17.85
C LYS A 355 8.64 -15.57 -16.71
N LYS A 356 8.88 -15.00 -15.52
CA LYS A 356 9.36 -15.71 -14.33
C LYS A 356 8.30 -15.68 -13.24
N THR A 357 8.35 -16.69 -12.38
CA THR A 357 7.64 -16.68 -11.09
C THR A 357 8.00 -15.40 -10.33
N CYS A 358 6.98 -14.70 -9.87
CA CYS A 358 7.12 -13.44 -9.16
C CYS A 358 7.08 -13.63 -7.65
N TYR A 359 7.95 -12.95 -6.93
CA TYR A 359 8.01 -12.96 -5.47
C TYR A 359 7.80 -11.55 -4.93
N ILE A 360 6.79 -11.37 -4.08
CA ILE A 360 6.49 -10.08 -3.45
C ILE A 360 6.71 -10.23 -1.95
N TYR A 361 7.65 -9.47 -1.40
CA TYR A 361 7.96 -9.42 0.02
C TYR A 361 7.39 -8.15 0.63
N ARG A 362 6.58 -8.27 1.68
CA ARG A 362 6.11 -7.14 2.49
C ARG A 362 6.77 -7.23 3.85
N LEU A 363 7.78 -6.40 4.11
CA LEU A 363 8.52 -6.44 5.37
C LEU A 363 7.78 -5.59 6.42
N LEU A 364 7.59 -6.15 7.60
CA LEU A 364 6.96 -5.47 8.75
C LEU A 364 7.83 -5.66 9.98
N SER A 365 7.96 -4.64 10.82
CA SER A 365 8.54 -4.81 12.16
C SER A 365 7.52 -5.46 13.12
N ALA A 366 7.85 -6.63 13.65
CA ALA A 366 6.96 -7.45 14.47
C ALA A 366 6.57 -6.75 15.78
N GLY A 367 5.30 -6.80 16.15
CA GLY A 367 4.77 -6.20 17.40
C GLY A 367 4.89 -4.67 17.48
N THR A 368 5.06 -3.98 16.35
CA THR A 368 5.23 -2.52 16.29
C THR A 368 4.04 -1.82 15.64
N ILE A 369 4.12 -0.48 15.53
CA ILE A 369 3.19 0.34 14.76
C ILE A 369 2.99 -0.15 13.31
N GLU A 370 4.00 -0.76 12.68
CA GLU A 370 3.87 -1.25 11.29
C GLU A 370 2.90 -2.42 11.17
N GLU A 371 2.88 -3.34 12.14
CA GLU A 371 1.88 -4.40 12.19
C GLU A 371 0.48 -3.84 12.41
N LYS A 372 0.32 -2.79 13.23
CA LYS A 372 -0.97 -2.11 13.42
C LYS A 372 -1.45 -1.43 12.14
N ILE A 373 -0.55 -0.80 11.38
CA ILE A 373 -0.85 -0.22 10.06
C ILE A 373 -1.31 -1.34 9.11
N PHE A 374 -0.59 -2.46 9.08
CA PHE A 374 -0.90 -3.60 8.23
C PHE A 374 -2.23 -4.27 8.58
N GLN A 375 -2.56 -4.41 9.87
CA GLN A 375 -3.86 -4.91 10.33
C GLN A 375 -4.99 -4.01 9.84
N ARG A 376 -4.81 -2.69 9.89
CA ARG A 376 -5.80 -1.73 9.38
C ARG A 376 -5.96 -1.80 7.89
N GLN A 377 -4.87 -1.95 7.14
CA GLN A 377 -4.95 -2.21 5.70
C GLN A 377 -5.78 -3.46 5.42
N SER A 378 -5.55 -4.53 6.18
CA SER A 378 -6.25 -5.82 6.03
C SER A 378 -7.72 -5.70 6.39
N HIS A 379 -8.04 -5.03 7.49
CA HIS A 379 -9.41 -4.71 7.90
C HIS A 379 -10.14 -3.86 6.85
N LYS A 380 -9.49 -2.80 6.35
CA LYS A 380 -10.03 -1.96 5.26
C LYS A 380 -10.28 -2.76 3.99
N LYS A 381 -9.41 -3.71 3.63
CA LYS A 381 -9.64 -4.59 2.47
C LYS A 381 -10.82 -5.52 2.69
N ALA A 382 -10.92 -6.14 3.87
CA ALA A 382 -12.04 -6.99 4.23
C ALA A 382 -13.37 -6.20 4.21
N LEU A 383 -13.39 -4.99 4.78
CA LEU A 383 -14.52 -4.09 4.71
C LEU A 383 -14.79 -3.54 3.30
N SER A 384 -13.79 -3.38 2.45
CA SER A 384 -14.05 -3.01 1.05
C SER A 384 -14.82 -4.09 0.28
N SER A 385 -14.79 -5.35 0.73
CA SER A 385 -15.66 -6.43 0.25
C SER A 385 -17.06 -6.40 0.91
N CYS A 386 -17.15 -5.81 2.10
CA CYS A 386 -18.35 -5.59 2.91
C CYS A 386 -18.65 -4.09 3.04
N VAL A 387 -19.01 -3.43 1.92
CA VAL A 387 -19.42 -2.01 1.79
C VAL A 387 -19.77 -1.34 3.13
N VAL A 388 -18.86 -0.61 3.78
CA VAL A 388 -19.01 0.60 4.65
C VAL A 388 -17.65 0.87 5.32
N ASP A 389 -17.12 2.09 5.18
CA ASP A 389 -16.52 2.90 6.26
C ASP A 389 -16.03 4.23 5.69
N GLU A 390 -16.49 5.34 6.26
CA GLU A 390 -16.21 6.71 5.84
C GLU A 390 -14.69 6.97 5.68
N GLU A 391 -14.26 7.57 4.57
CA GLU A 391 -12.85 7.95 4.36
C GLU A 391 -12.70 9.47 4.40
N GLN A 392 -12.73 10.02 5.61
CA GLN A 392 -12.27 11.39 5.88
C GLN A 392 -11.14 11.37 6.88
N ASP A 393 -9.94 11.81 6.45
CA ASP A 393 -8.72 12.08 7.22
C ASP A 393 -8.30 11.03 8.27
N VAL A 394 -7.00 10.70 8.28
CA VAL A 394 -6.37 9.83 9.30
C VAL A 394 -6.70 10.32 10.74
N GLU A 395 -7.06 11.59 10.91
CA GLU A 395 -7.42 12.20 12.18
C GLU A 395 -8.79 11.79 12.76
N ARG A 396 -9.75 11.29 11.96
CA ARG A 396 -11.15 11.14 12.40
C ARG A 396 -11.66 9.70 12.60
N HIS A 397 -10.86 8.69 12.22
CA HIS A 397 -11.28 7.27 12.21
C HIS A 397 -10.66 6.39 13.29
N PHE A 398 -10.05 7.00 14.31
CA PHE A 398 -9.51 6.20 15.39
C PHE A 398 -10.32 6.43 16.66
N SER A 399 -10.84 5.34 17.22
CA SER A 399 -11.22 5.36 18.62
C SER A 399 -9.99 5.62 19.50
N LEU A 400 -10.21 6.19 20.67
CA LEU A 400 -9.14 6.42 21.65
C LEU A 400 -8.39 5.13 22.02
N GLY A 401 -9.07 3.98 22.04
CA GLY A 401 -8.45 2.68 22.27
C GLY A 401 -7.50 2.30 21.13
N GLU A 402 -7.96 2.41 19.89
CA GLU A 402 -7.18 2.10 18.70
C GLU A 402 -5.97 3.01 18.50
N LEU A 403 -6.04 4.27 18.91
CA LEU A 403 -4.87 5.17 18.90
C LEU A 403 -3.84 4.73 19.93
N LYS A 404 -4.26 4.35 21.13
CA LYS A 404 -3.35 3.83 22.16
C LYS A 404 -2.64 2.57 21.69
N GLU A 405 -3.35 1.68 21.00
CA GLU A 405 -2.77 0.46 20.44
C GLU A 405 -1.66 0.71 19.41
N LEU A 406 -1.67 1.85 18.69
CA LEU A 406 -0.58 2.20 17.77
C LEU A 406 0.76 2.38 18.48
N PHE A 407 0.74 2.78 19.75
CA PHE A 407 1.90 3.13 20.54
C PHE A 407 2.29 2.02 21.52
N ILE A 408 1.78 0.81 21.33
CA ILE A 408 2.18 -0.38 22.09
C ILE A 408 3.27 -1.12 21.31
N LEU A 409 4.31 -1.54 22.04
CA LEU A 409 5.33 -2.46 21.54
C LEU A 409 5.10 -3.82 22.20
N ASP A 410 4.89 -4.86 21.39
CA ASP A 410 4.86 -6.26 21.84
C ASP A 410 6.16 -6.96 21.42
N GLU A 411 6.95 -7.38 22.40
CA GLU A 411 8.23 -8.05 22.17
C GLU A 411 8.11 -9.58 22.13
N ALA A 412 7.04 -10.13 22.69
CA ALA A 412 6.86 -11.56 22.89
C ALA A 412 6.18 -12.21 21.69
N SER A 413 5.27 -11.49 21.03
CA SER A 413 4.56 -12.02 19.87
C SER A 413 5.49 -12.30 18.68
N LEU A 414 5.25 -13.41 17.99
CA LEU A 414 5.88 -13.69 16.70
C LEU A 414 5.26 -12.82 15.59
N SER A 415 3.99 -12.46 15.74
CA SER A 415 3.19 -11.65 14.83
C SER A 415 1.90 -11.24 15.56
N ASP A 416 1.82 -9.99 15.98
CA ASP A 416 0.64 -9.46 16.68
C ASP A 416 -0.61 -9.56 15.78
N THR A 417 -0.40 -9.50 14.47
CA THR A 417 -1.43 -9.75 13.46
C THR A 417 -1.98 -11.18 13.55
N HIS A 418 -1.11 -12.19 13.66
CA HIS A 418 -1.56 -13.58 13.78
C HIS A 418 -2.32 -13.81 15.11
N ASP A 419 -1.85 -13.21 16.20
CA ASP A 419 -2.48 -13.37 17.51
C ASP A 419 -3.91 -12.80 17.53
N ARG A 420 -4.13 -11.67 16.86
CA ARG A 420 -5.46 -11.04 16.68
C ARG A 420 -6.41 -11.84 15.80
N LEU A 421 -5.91 -12.67 14.88
CA LEU A 421 -6.76 -13.53 14.05
C LEU A 421 -7.42 -14.66 14.86
N HIS A 422 -6.93 -14.94 16.07
CA HIS A 422 -7.35 -16.09 16.88
C HIS A 422 -7.39 -17.39 16.05
N CYS A 423 -6.30 -17.62 15.31
CA CYS A 423 -6.24 -18.64 14.26
C CYS A 423 -6.47 -20.05 14.83
N ARG A 424 -7.52 -20.72 14.36
CA ARG A 424 -7.85 -22.12 14.73
C ARG A 424 -7.09 -23.16 13.91
N ARG A 425 -6.31 -22.74 12.90
CA ARG A 425 -5.52 -23.61 12.02
C ARG A 425 -4.11 -23.84 12.55
N CYS A 426 -3.63 -22.98 13.44
CA CYS A 426 -2.31 -23.03 14.05
C CYS A 426 -2.42 -23.55 15.49
N VAL A 427 -1.64 -24.58 15.84
CA VAL A 427 -1.56 -25.14 17.19
C VAL A 427 -0.09 -25.19 17.59
N ASN A 428 0.26 -24.67 18.77
CA ASN A 428 1.65 -24.55 19.24
C ASN A 428 2.57 -23.93 18.18
N SER A 429 2.11 -22.82 17.59
CA SER A 429 2.84 -22.09 16.55
C SER A 429 3.10 -22.90 15.28
N ARG A 430 2.41 -24.01 15.02
CA ARG A 430 2.52 -24.76 13.75
C ARG A 430 1.19 -24.82 13.05
N GLN A 431 1.16 -24.55 11.75
CA GLN A 431 -0.03 -24.72 10.94
C GLN A 431 -0.33 -26.22 10.79
N ILE A 432 -1.43 -26.67 11.38
CA ILE A 432 -1.88 -28.07 11.34
C ILE A 432 -2.90 -28.29 10.22
N ARG A 433 -3.68 -27.25 9.88
CA ARG A 433 -4.67 -27.31 8.80
C ARG A 433 -4.29 -26.32 7.68
N PRO A 434 -4.29 -26.75 6.41
CA PRO A 434 -4.04 -25.84 5.30
C PRO A 434 -5.15 -24.78 5.22
N PRO A 435 -4.92 -23.69 4.49
CA PRO A 435 -5.98 -22.75 4.15
C PRO A 435 -7.07 -23.40 3.27
N PRO A 436 -8.26 -22.78 3.14
CA PRO A 436 -9.32 -23.30 2.27
C PRO A 436 -8.86 -23.45 0.81
N ASP A 437 -9.36 -24.49 0.14
CA ASP A 437 -9.13 -24.70 -1.29
C ASP A 437 -9.70 -23.52 -2.11
N GLY A 438 -8.94 -23.08 -3.11
CA GLY A 438 -9.30 -21.92 -3.94
C GLY A 438 -8.94 -20.55 -3.33
N SER A 439 -8.34 -20.50 -2.13
CA SER A 439 -7.75 -19.27 -1.61
C SER A 439 -6.50 -18.86 -2.39
N ASP A 440 -6.32 -17.55 -2.57
CA ASP A 440 -5.25 -16.94 -3.36
C ASP A 440 -4.72 -15.66 -2.71
N CYS A 441 -3.81 -14.94 -3.37
CA CYS A 441 -3.23 -13.69 -2.87
C CYS A 441 -4.26 -12.56 -2.65
N THR A 442 -5.51 -12.70 -3.08
CA THR A 442 -6.58 -11.72 -2.85
C THR A 442 -7.46 -12.07 -1.64
N SER A 443 -7.30 -13.28 -1.11
CA SER A 443 -8.01 -13.78 0.07
C SER A 443 -7.56 -13.10 1.36
N ASP A 444 -8.39 -13.15 2.39
CA ASP A 444 -8.07 -12.62 3.72
C ASP A 444 -6.82 -13.31 4.32
N LEU A 445 -6.03 -12.61 5.13
CA LEU A 445 -4.84 -13.17 5.78
C LEU A 445 -5.14 -14.38 6.67
N ALA A 446 -6.34 -14.48 7.24
CA ALA A 446 -6.83 -15.66 7.94
C ALA A 446 -6.92 -16.90 7.04
N GLN A 447 -6.92 -16.72 5.71
CA GLN A 447 -6.96 -17.75 4.68
C GLN A 447 -5.61 -17.88 3.93
N TRP A 448 -4.53 -17.30 4.45
CA TRP A 448 -3.18 -17.52 3.92
C TRP A 448 -2.46 -18.63 4.68
N ASN A 449 -1.34 -19.12 4.14
CA ASN A 449 -0.45 -20.02 4.88
C ASN A 449 0.26 -19.24 5.98
N HIS A 450 0.44 -19.87 7.15
CA HIS A 450 0.91 -19.26 8.38
C HIS A 450 2.16 -20.03 8.82
N CYS A 451 3.33 -19.38 8.73
CA CYS A 451 4.62 -20.01 8.97
C CYS A 451 5.35 -19.32 10.12
N THR A 452 5.72 -20.09 11.14
CA THR A 452 6.59 -19.65 12.24
C THR A 452 8.02 -20.17 12.10
N ASP A 453 8.23 -21.02 11.08
CA ASP A 453 9.52 -21.51 10.66
C ASP A 453 9.55 -21.58 9.13
N LYS A 454 10.74 -21.83 8.58
CA LYS A 454 10.97 -21.84 7.13
C LYS A 454 10.25 -22.97 6.37
N ARG A 455 9.69 -23.97 7.07
CA ARG A 455 9.07 -25.14 6.42
C ARG A 455 7.79 -24.73 5.71
N GLY A 456 7.59 -25.24 4.50
CA GLY A 456 6.41 -24.95 3.68
C GLY A 456 6.51 -23.66 2.84
N LEU A 457 7.55 -22.84 3.03
CA LEU A 457 7.80 -21.68 2.18
C LEU A 457 8.16 -22.12 0.76
N GLN A 458 7.50 -21.57 -0.26
CA GLN A 458 7.76 -21.86 -1.68
C GLN A 458 8.82 -20.93 -2.31
N ASP A 459 9.64 -20.27 -1.48
CA ASP A 459 10.74 -19.40 -1.91
C ASP A 459 12.04 -19.77 -1.21
N GLU A 460 12.96 -20.39 -1.95
CA GLU A 460 14.28 -20.78 -1.44
C GLU A 460 15.11 -19.58 -0.98
N VAL A 461 14.91 -18.40 -1.60
CA VAL A 461 15.60 -17.17 -1.19
C VAL A 461 15.19 -16.76 0.21
N LEU A 462 13.88 -16.73 0.50
CA LEU A 462 13.40 -16.41 1.84
C LEU A 462 13.77 -17.49 2.86
N GLN A 463 13.79 -18.77 2.49
CA GLN A 463 14.25 -19.84 3.39
C GLN A 463 15.72 -19.64 3.79
N ALA A 464 16.61 -19.38 2.83
CA ALA A 464 18.02 -19.13 3.11
C ALA A 464 18.24 -17.80 3.86
N ALA A 465 17.44 -16.77 3.54
CA ALA A 465 17.46 -15.52 4.31
C ALA A 465 16.97 -15.74 5.75
N TRP A 466 15.98 -16.62 5.98
CA TRP A 466 15.55 -17.01 7.32
C TRP A 466 16.68 -17.69 8.09
N ASP A 467 17.41 -18.61 7.46
CA ASP A 467 18.54 -19.28 8.10
C ASP A 467 19.65 -18.30 8.49
N ALA A 468 20.02 -17.41 7.57
CA ALA A 468 21.07 -16.43 7.78
C ALA A 468 20.65 -15.32 8.77
N ALA A 469 19.37 -14.98 8.80
CA ALA A 469 18.75 -13.99 9.68
C ALA A 469 17.89 -14.65 10.77
N SER A 470 18.34 -15.78 11.32
CA SER A 470 17.52 -16.66 12.19
C SER A 470 16.94 -15.98 13.43
N THR A 471 17.52 -14.87 13.88
CA THR A 471 17.00 -14.05 14.98
C THR A 471 16.05 -12.94 14.54
N ALA A 472 16.06 -12.60 13.25
CA ALA A 472 15.37 -11.46 12.68
C ALA A 472 14.00 -11.81 12.10
N ILE A 473 13.79 -12.96 11.45
CA ILE A 473 12.45 -13.34 10.96
C ILE A 473 11.69 -14.10 12.04
N THR A 474 10.49 -13.64 12.40
CA THR A 474 9.66 -14.23 13.46
C THR A 474 8.47 -15.00 12.92
N PHE A 475 7.90 -14.54 11.81
CA PHE A 475 6.68 -15.09 11.24
C PHE A 475 6.57 -14.70 9.76
N VAL A 476 5.98 -15.58 8.94
CA VAL A 476 5.63 -15.29 7.55
C VAL A 476 4.20 -15.72 7.25
N PHE A 477 3.40 -14.78 6.71
CA PHE A 477 2.20 -15.14 5.97
C PHE A 477 2.58 -15.31 4.50
N HIS A 478 2.14 -16.38 3.84
CA HIS A 478 2.37 -16.50 2.40
C HIS A 478 1.20 -17.10 1.65
N GLN A 479 1.05 -16.69 0.39
CA GLN A 479 0.08 -17.27 -0.52
C GLN A 479 0.53 -17.12 -1.97
N ARG A 480 -0.03 -17.95 -2.86
CA ARG A 480 0.23 -17.91 -4.29
C ARG A 480 -1.02 -17.52 -5.09
N SER A 481 -0.82 -17.00 -6.30
CA SER A 481 -1.93 -16.57 -7.17
C SER A 481 -2.71 -17.73 -7.77
N HIS A 482 -2.04 -18.83 -8.09
CA HIS A 482 -2.62 -20.04 -8.67
C HIS A 482 -1.59 -21.17 -8.57
N GLU A 483 -2.01 -22.41 -8.76
CA GLU A 483 -1.09 -23.53 -8.89
C GLU A 483 -0.37 -23.49 -10.22
N GLU A 484 0.92 -23.85 -10.23
CA GLU A 484 1.68 -23.95 -11.46
C GLU A 484 1.08 -25.05 -12.34
N GLN A 485 0.36 -24.66 -13.40
CA GLN A 485 -0.17 -25.62 -14.37
C GLN A 485 0.99 -26.18 -15.19
N ARG A 486 1.52 -27.33 -14.76
CA ARG A 486 2.47 -28.13 -15.56
C ARG A 486 1.77 -28.54 -16.86
N GLY A 487 1.94 -27.80 -17.96
CA GLY A 487 1.50 -28.28 -19.27
C GLY A 487 1.16 -27.27 -20.37
N LEU A 488 1.08 -25.96 -20.13
CA LEU A 488 0.84 -24.98 -21.20
C LEU A 488 2.17 -24.33 -21.61
N ARG A 489 2.94 -25.05 -22.44
CA ARG A 489 4.01 -24.48 -23.26
C ARG A 489 3.50 -24.14 -24.64
#